data_AF-A0A1M7GKT5-F1
#
_entry.id   AF-A0A1M7GKT5-F1
#
_cell.length_a   1.000
_cell.length_b   1.000
_cell.length_c   1.000
_cell.angle_alpha   90.00
_cell.angle_beta   90.00
_cell.angle_gamma   90.00
#
_symmetry.space_group_name_H-M   'P 1'
#
loop_
_entity.id
_entity.type
_entity.pdbx_description
1 polymer ?
#
loop_
_entity_poly.entity_id
_entity_poly.type
_entity_poly.pdbx_seq_one_letter_code
_entity_poly.pdbx_strand_id
1 'polypeptide(L)'
;MSEKNGPQRVAVPSEAQQRWLKMGLTQAGGKLPLFDENGREIPARTIRSCLEHGWAEPWFFNPIKPDWLVCKLTDKGRDVLGKRS
;
A
#
# COMPACT_ATOMS: atom_id res chain seq x y z
N MET A 1 15.86 -24.72 -11.77
CA MET A 1 15.27 -23.89 -10.69
C MET A 1 15.12 -22.48 -11.25
N SER A 2 13.98 -21.79 -11.23
CA SER A 2 12.98 -21.69 -10.16
C SER A 2 11.56 -21.43 -10.66
N GLU A 3 10.65 -22.10 -9.95
CA GLU A 3 9.33 -21.66 -9.48
C GLU A 3 8.26 -21.24 -10.48
N LYS A 4 7.42 -22.25 -10.75
CA LYS A 4 6.01 -22.18 -11.12
C LYS A 4 5.27 -21.13 -10.27
N ASN A 5 4.85 -20.01 -10.85
CA ASN A 5 3.85 -19.15 -10.23
C ASN A 5 2.46 -19.61 -10.69
N GLY A 6 1.76 -20.37 -9.85
CA GLY A 6 0.35 -20.71 -10.06
C GLY A 6 -0.53 -19.44 -10.03
N PRO A 7 -1.82 -19.52 -10.40
CA PRO A 7 -2.70 -18.35 -10.35
C PRO A 7 -2.79 -17.85 -8.90
N GLN A 8 -2.09 -16.77 -8.60
CA GLN A 8 -2.06 -16.15 -7.29
C GLN A 8 -3.48 -15.63 -7.03
N ARG A 9 -4.18 -16.22 -6.04
CA ARG A 9 -5.49 -15.73 -5.60
C ARG A 9 -5.35 -14.23 -5.35
N VAL A 10 -6.25 -13.45 -5.94
CA VAL A 10 -6.27 -11.99 -5.76
C VAL A 10 -6.49 -11.74 -4.27
N ALA A 11 -5.46 -11.29 -3.57
CA ALA A 11 -5.54 -10.99 -2.15
C ALA A 11 -6.55 -9.85 -1.92
N VAL A 12 -7.41 -10.02 -0.92
CA VAL A 12 -8.40 -9.01 -0.53
C VAL A 12 -7.83 -8.19 0.62
N PRO A 13 -7.77 -6.86 0.51
CA PRO A 13 -7.25 -6.00 1.57
C PRO A 13 -8.22 -5.98 2.75
N SER A 14 -7.68 -6.03 3.97
CA SER A 14 -8.41 -5.77 5.20
C SER A 14 -8.93 -4.33 5.26
N GLU A 15 -9.88 -4.04 6.15
CA GLU A 15 -10.45 -2.68 6.28
C GLU A 15 -9.39 -1.62 6.55
N ALA A 16 -8.40 -1.91 7.41
CA ALA A 16 -7.31 -0.99 7.71
C ALA A 16 -6.44 -0.70 6.47
N GLN A 17 -6.14 -1.71 5.66
CA GLN A 17 -5.39 -1.56 4.41
C GLN A 17 -6.21 -0.78 3.38
N GLN A 18 -7.50 -1.11 3.21
CA GLN A 18 -8.40 -0.38 2.32
C GLN A 18 -8.49 1.09 2.69
N ARG A 19 -8.70 1.40 3.98
CA ARG A 19 -8.79 2.78 4.47
C ARG A 19 -7.54 3.56 4.12
N TRP A 20 -6.36 2.99 4.40
CA TRP A 20 -5.09 3.63 4.09
C TRP A 20 -4.87 3.83 2.58
N LEU A 21 -5.11 2.80 1.76
CA LEU A 21 -4.98 2.90 0.29
C LEU A 21 -5.92 3.95 -0.31
N LYS A 22 -7.16 4.06 0.20
CA LYS A 22 -8.14 5.07 -0.24
C LYS A 22 -7.66 6.50 0.00
N MET A 23 -6.83 6.74 1.01
CA MET A 23 -6.27 8.08 1.26
C MET A 23 -5.39 8.55 0.10
N GLY A 24 -4.74 7.63 -0.62
CA GLY A 24 -3.94 7.95 -1.80
C GLY A 24 -4.77 8.36 -3.03
N LEU A 25 -6.08 8.06 -3.06
CA LEU A 25 -6.94 8.40 -4.21
C LEU A 25 -7.15 9.90 -4.37
N THR A 26 -7.10 10.67 -3.28
CA THR A 26 -7.37 12.11 -3.27
C THR A 26 -6.10 12.97 -3.31
N GLN A 27 -4.92 12.34 -3.24
CA GLN A 27 -3.63 13.03 -3.19
C GLN A 27 -2.96 13.06 -4.56
N ALA A 28 -2.34 14.18 -4.91
CA ALA A 28 -1.54 14.30 -6.12
C ALA A 28 -0.44 13.22 -6.15
N GLY A 29 -0.34 12.50 -7.28
CA GLY A 29 0.60 11.40 -7.46
C GLY A 29 0.38 10.18 -6.56
N GLY A 30 -0.77 10.09 -5.87
CA GLY A 30 -1.12 8.91 -5.08
C GLY A 30 -0.48 8.83 -3.69
N LYS A 31 0.00 9.95 -3.13
CA LYS A 31 0.79 9.92 -1.87
C LYS A 31 -0.01 9.32 -0.72
N LEU A 32 0.60 8.36 -0.04
CA LEU A 32 0.02 7.71 1.13
C LEU A 32 0.58 8.35 2.41
N PRO A 33 -0.28 8.84 3.31
CA PRO A 33 0.17 9.51 4.53
C PRO A 33 0.60 8.50 5.60
N LEU A 34 1.44 8.97 6.53
CA LEU A 34 1.84 8.21 7.72
C LEU A 34 0.85 8.34 8.88
N PHE A 35 -0.08 9.30 8.79
CA PHE A 35 -1.08 9.56 9.79
C PHE A 35 -2.47 9.55 9.16
N ASP A 36 -3.48 9.08 9.89
CA ASP A 36 -4.88 9.12 9.49
C ASP A 36 -5.47 10.53 9.65
N GLU A 37 -6.74 10.67 9.26
CA GLU A 37 -7.49 11.94 9.36
C GLU A 37 -7.64 12.48 10.79
N ASN A 38 -7.44 11.64 11.81
CA ASN A 38 -7.48 12.01 13.22
C ASN A 38 -6.08 12.26 13.81
N GLY A 39 -5.03 12.24 12.97
CA GLY A 39 -3.65 12.38 13.40
C GLY A 39 -3.05 11.14 14.07
N ARG A 40 -3.70 9.97 13.97
CA ARG A 40 -3.14 8.71 14.49
C ARG A 40 -2.17 8.10 13.49
N GLU A 41 -1.05 7.59 13.97
CA GLU A 41 -0.08 6.92 13.12
C GLU A 41 -0.67 5.66 12.47
N ILE A 42 -0.41 5.48 11.17
CA ILE A 42 -0.78 4.27 10.46
C ILE A 42 0.17 3.16 10.90
N PRO A 43 -0.33 2.00 11.38
CA PRO A 43 0.54 0.92 11.84
C PRO A 43 1.53 0.48 10.75
N ALA A 44 2.82 0.45 11.06
CA ALA A 44 3.87 0.05 10.11
C ALA A 44 3.61 -1.31 9.46
N ARG A 45 2.97 -2.25 10.18
CA ARG A 45 2.54 -3.55 9.64
C ARG A 45 1.56 -3.43 8.47
N THR A 46 0.65 -2.45 8.52
CA THR A 46 -0.33 -2.19 7.46
C THR A 46 0.39 -1.72 6.20
N ILE A 47 1.33 -0.79 6.37
CA ILE A 47 2.14 -0.23 5.28
C ILE A 47 2.98 -1.34 4.64
N ARG A 48 3.76 -2.08 5.44
CA ARG A 48 4.62 -3.18 4.97
C ARG A 48 3.82 -4.25 4.24
N SER A 49 2.67 -4.65 4.78
CA SER A 49 1.83 -5.64 4.11
C SER A 49 1.32 -5.12 2.75
N CYS A 50 0.95 -3.85 2.63
CA CYS A 50 0.55 -3.28 1.33
C CYS A 50 1.72 -3.20 0.34
N LEU A 51 2.95 -2.95 0.81
CA LEU A 51 4.17 -3.01 0.00
C LEU A 51 4.42 -4.43 -0.53
N GLU A 52 4.32 -5.45 0.33
CA GLU A 52 4.49 -6.86 -0.04
C GLU A 52 3.48 -7.32 -1.10
N HIS A 53 2.24 -6.82 -1.03
CA HIS A 53 1.22 -7.09 -2.04
C HIS A 53 1.39 -6.26 -3.32
N GLY A 54 2.27 -5.27 -3.33
CA GLY A 54 2.46 -4.32 -4.44
C GLY A 54 1.31 -3.34 -4.61
N TRP A 55 0.48 -3.12 -3.58
CA TRP A 55 -0.60 -2.12 -3.59
C TRP A 55 -0.08 -0.71 -3.30
N ALA A 56 1.07 -0.63 -2.65
CA ALA A 56 1.83 0.58 -2.45
C ALA A 56 3.28 0.36 -2.85
N GLU A 57 4.00 1.43 -3.15
CA GLU A 57 5.45 1.41 -3.35
C GLU A 57 6.12 2.60 -2.66
N PRO A 58 7.41 2.52 -2.27
CA PRO A 58 8.11 3.64 -1.69
C PRO A 58 8.08 4.86 -2.62
N TRP A 59 7.83 6.05 -2.06
CA TRP A 59 7.83 7.28 -2.85
C TRP A 59 9.22 7.62 -3.38
N PHE A 60 10.25 7.36 -2.56
CA PHE A 60 11.64 7.33 -3.00
C PHE A 60 12.48 6.41 -2.10
N PHE A 61 13.57 5.90 -2.64
CA PHE A 61 14.56 5.16 -1.86
C PHE A 61 15.51 6.13 -1.15
N ASN A 62 15.48 6.15 0.18
CA ASN A 62 16.45 6.90 0.97
C ASN A 62 17.52 5.97 1.54
N PRO A 63 18.77 6.02 1.05
CA PRO A 63 19.85 5.20 1.59
C PRO A 63 20.18 5.50 3.06
N ILE A 64 19.77 6.66 3.59
CA ILE A 64 19.98 7.06 5.00
C ILE A 64 18.88 6.50 5.91
N LYS A 65 17.67 6.26 5.37
CA LYS A 65 16.53 5.71 6.10
C LYS A 65 15.92 4.57 5.29
N PRO A 66 16.52 3.37 5.34
CA PRO A 66 16.02 2.21 4.59
C PRO A 66 14.60 1.81 5.04
N ASP A 67 14.22 2.11 6.28
CA ASP A 67 12.88 1.88 6.83
C ASP A 67 11.87 2.98 6.49
N TRP A 68 12.13 3.87 5.53
CA TRP A 68 11.23 4.98 5.23
C TRP A 68 9.92 4.48 4.59
N LEU A 69 8.83 4.62 5.36
CA LEU A 69 7.47 4.20 4.99
C LEU A 69 6.64 5.26 4.24
N VAL A 70 7.25 6.30 3.67
CA VAL A 70 6.50 7.22 2.80
C VAL A 70 6.32 6.54 1.45
N CYS A 71 5.06 6.22 1.15
CA CYS A 71 4.69 5.42 -0.01
C CYS A 71 3.75 6.20 -0.94
N LYS A 72 3.54 5.65 -2.13
CA LYS A 72 2.46 6.01 -3.04
C LYS A 72 1.62 4.82 -3.42
N LEU A 73 0.38 5.10 -3.77
CA LEU A 73 -0.58 4.15 -4.30
C LEU A 73 -0.17 3.74 -5.72
N THR A 74 -0.11 2.42 -5.96
CA THR A 74 0.14 1.85 -7.29
C THR A 74 -1.17 1.63 -8.05
N ASP A 75 -1.09 1.34 -9.34
CA ASP A 75 -2.27 0.97 -10.13
C ASP A 75 -2.92 -0.32 -9.60
N LYS A 76 -2.11 -1.31 -9.19
CA LYS A 76 -2.61 -2.52 -8.52
C LYS A 76 -3.35 -2.20 -7.21
N GLY A 77 -2.89 -1.18 -6.47
CA GLY A 77 -3.57 -0.67 -5.30
C GLY A 77 -4.91 0.01 -5.62
N ARG A 78 -5.02 0.69 -6.77
CA ARG A 78 -6.30 1.25 -7.25
C ARG A 78 -7.26 0.14 -7.66
N ASP A 79 -6.76 -0.87 -8.39
CA ASP A 79 -7.56 -1.99 -8.87
C ASP A 79 -8.20 -2.77 -7.72
N VAL A 80 -7.44 -3.02 -6.64
CA VAL A 80 -7.94 -3.78 -5.50
C VAL A 80 -9.00 -3.02 -4.69
N LEU A 81 -9.04 -1.69 -4.79
CA LEU A 81 -10.11 -0.87 -4.19
C LEU A 81 -11.39 -0.87 -5.03
N GLY A 82 -11.30 -1.11 -6.34
CA GLY A 82 -12.44 -1.21 -7.26
C GLY A 82 -13.12 -2.58 -7.26
N LYS A 83 -12.39 -3.64 -6.85
CA LYS A 83 -12.93 -5.00 -6.70
C LYS A 83 -13.72 -5.07 -5.39
N ARG A 84 -15.04 -4.88 -5.45
CA ARG A 84 -15.93 -5.22 -4.33
C ARG A 84 -15.98 -6.75 -4.19
N SER A 85 -15.74 -7.23 -2.96
CA SER A 85 -16.01 -8.61 -2.54
C SER A 85 -17.51 -8.92 -2.57
#